data_AF-A0A929KU23-F1
#
_entry.id   AF-A0A929KU23-F1
#
_cell.length_a   1.000
_cell.length_b   1.000
_cell.length_c   1.000
_cell.angle_alpha   90.00
_cell.angle_beta   90.00
_cell.angle_gamma   90.00
#
_symmetry.space_group_name_H-M   'P 1'
#
loop_
_entity.id
_entity.type
_entity.pdbx_description
1 polymer ?
#
loop_
_entity_poly.entity_id
_entity_poly.type
_entity_poly.pdbx_seq_one_letter_code
_entity_poly.pdbx_strand_id
1 'polypeptide(L)'
;MVFGIIYCLKYHHRFILYTGDSKFTIQNGWNDLFEPFVETVDSAFHKRFNKRMVAPRSKLRHYPRRLLFKLFNKNTKLTYELFDRFFNKDFEKEHFDFPELDLRGNLRDVSRGIVEMIYRFNEPTKREIDSIIEQLNLPSRYVSIHVRRGDKDTEFEFVSASSYMRKLIELSEVKDVFILTDDHRVVDDLRREFEQFNFYFLVKPNERGYVHAEFIRRSPEERKAGLVKLFASVEIMRRSELAISTFTTNPGLFLGMAMPTDRFVSMQKASWYPFENDDVSAQMVK
;
A
#
# COMPACT_ATOMS: atom_id res chain seq x y z
N MET A 1 -2.22 -2.53 8.78
CA MET A 1 -1.40 -3.62 9.34
C MET A 1 -0.25 -3.03 10.13
N VAL A 2 0.67 -2.30 9.49
CA VAL A 2 1.84 -1.67 10.13
C VAL A 2 1.50 -0.89 11.42
N PHE A 3 0.52 0.02 11.40
CA PHE A 3 0.14 0.77 12.62
C PHE A 3 -0.40 -0.13 13.74
N GLY A 4 -1.06 -1.23 13.39
CA GLY A 4 -1.50 -2.22 14.37
C GLY A 4 -0.31 -2.96 15.00
N ILE A 5 0.74 -3.24 14.23
CA ILE A 5 1.99 -3.82 14.75
C ILE A 5 2.65 -2.84 15.73
N ILE A 6 2.80 -1.57 15.34
CA ILE A 6 3.39 -0.51 16.19
C ILE A 6 2.60 -0.35 17.50
N TYR A 7 1.27 -0.31 17.41
CA TYR A 7 0.42 -0.26 18.59
C TYR A 7 0.62 -1.48 19.48
N CYS A 8 0.67 -2.68 18.88
CA CYS A 8 0.91 -3.90 19.62
C CYS A 8 2.28 -3.90 20.32
N LEU A 9 3.33 -3.41 19.67
CA LEU A 9 4.66 -3.27 20.28
C LEU A 9 4.62 -2.31 21.47
N LYS A 10 4.05 -1.11 21.28
CA LYS A 10 3.94 -0.07 22.33
C LYS A 10 3.22 -0.55 23.59
N TYR A 11 2.15 -1.32 23.43
CA TYR A 11 1.32 -1.77 24.55
C TYR A 11 1.54 -3.24 24.92
N HIS A 12 2.64 -3.84 24.46
CA HIS A 12 3.03 -5.23 24.73
C HIS A 12 1.92 -6.25 24.43
N HIS A 13 1.20 -6.04 23.34
CA HIS A 13 0.26 -7.01 22.79
C HIS A 13 0.95 -7.89 21.75
N ARG A 14 0.59 -9.18 21.73
CA ARG A 14 0.95 -10.06 20.62
C ARG A 14 0.11 -9.73 19.39
N PHE A 15 0.76 -9.33 18.31
CA PHE A 15 0.09 -9.15 17.01
C PHE A 15 -0.20 -10.52 16.37
N ILE A 16 -1.39 -10.69 15.80
CA ILE A 16 -1.81 -11.88 15.06
C ILE A 16 -2.48 -11.42 13.77
N LEU A 17 -2.05 -11.96 12.63
CA LEU A 17 -2.54 -11.54 11.32
C LEU A 17 -3.71 -12.41 10.86
N TYR A 18 -4.87 -11.81 10.64
CA TYR A 18 -5.98 -12.50 9.98
C TYR A 18 -5.84 -12.41 8.45
N THR A 19 -5.84 -13.56 7.75
CA THR A 19 -5.57 -13.65 6.30
C THR A 19 -6.75 -14.16 5.46
N GLY A 20 -7.81 -14.67 6.09
CA GLY A 20 -8.85 -15.48 5.43
C GLY A 20 -9.74 -14.80 4.38
N ASP A 21 -9.85 -13.48 4.38
CA ASP A 21 -10.58 -12.73 3.35
C ASP A 21 -9.77 -11.57 2.77
N SER A 22 -8.44 -11.67 2.84
CA SER A 22 -7.60 -10.68 2.21
C SER A 22 -7.84 -10.66 0.70
N LYS A 23 -7.89 -9.45 0.14
CA LYS A 23 -8.08 -9.22 -1.30
C LYS A 23 -6.89 -9.71 -2.14
N PHE A 24 -5.77 -10.03 -1.50
CA PHE A 24 -4.60 -10.64 -2.13
C PHE A 24 -4.48 -12.16 -1.89
N THR A 25 -5.43 -12.77 -1.18
CA THR A 25 -5.43 -14.24 -0.97
C THR A 25 -5.69 -14.96 -2.28
N ILE A 26 -4.75 -15.83 -2.65
CA ILE A 26 -4.87 -16.78 -3.76
C ILE A 26 -5.32 -18.14 -3.22
N GLN A 27 -4.57 -18.69 -2.26
CA GLN A 27 -4.85 -19.97 -1.59
C GLN A 27 -4.60 -19.90 -0.07
N ASN A 28 -3.41 -19.47 0.36
CA ASN A 28 -2.90 -19.51 1.73
C ASN A 28 -2.71 -18.12 2.37
N GLY A 29 -3.26 -17.08 1.76
CA GLY A 29 -3.32 -15.74 2.34
C GLY A 29 -2.00 -15.00 2.22
N TRP A 30 -1.43 -14.55 3.34
CA TRP A 30 -0.13 -13.85 3.35
C TRP A 30 0.98 -14.68 2.70
N ASN A 31 1.00 -15.97 3.03
CA ASN A 31 2.05 -16.90 2.60
C ASN A 31 2.00 -17.22 1.09
N ASP A 32 0.95 -16.81 0.38
CA ASP A 32 0.89 -16.97 -1.09
C ASP A 32 2.00 -16.19 -1.79
N LEU A 33 2.35 -15.01 -1.26
CA LEU A 33 3.26 -14.07 -1.91
C LEU A 33 4.43 -13.65 -1.02
N PHE A 34 4.28 -13.75 0.30
CA PHE A 34 5.24 -13.22 1.27
C PHE A 34 5.78 -14.31 2.20
N GLU A 35 6.94 -14.04 2.80
CA GLU A 35 7.49 -14.86 3.87
C GLU A 35 6.66 -14.69 5.15
N PRO A 36 6.45 -15.77 5.94
CA PRO A 36 5.79 -15.65 7.23
C PRO A 36 6.64 -14.82 8.19
N PHE A 37 6.00 -13.87 8.90
CA PHE A 37 6.66 -13.08 9.95
C PHE A 37 5.91 -13.12 11.29
N VAL A 38 4.69 -13.64 11.29
CA VAL A 38 3.82 -13.68 12.47
C VAL A 38 2.84 -14.85 12.37
N GLU A 39 2.27 -15.24 13.51
CA GLU A 39 1.14 -16.17 13.54
C GLU A 39 -0.03 -15.61 12.73
N THR A 40 -0.61 -16.46 11.88
CA THR A 40 -1.78 -16.14 11.09
C THR A 40 -2.99 -16.91 11.57
N VAL A 41 -4.17 -16.30 11.45
CA VAL A 41 -5.45 -16.97 11.68
C VAL A 41 -6.31 -16.87 10.44
N ASP A 42 -6.99 -17.97 10.12
CA ASP A 42 -8.05 -18.02 9.11
C ASP A 42 -9.23 -18.76 9.70
N SER A 43 -10.20 -18.02 10.25
CA SER A 43 -11.42 -18.63 10.75
C SER A 43 -12.64 -17.80 10.43
N ALA A 44 -13.77 -18.49 10.22
CA ALA A 44 -15.07 -17.87 9.97
C ALA A 44 -15.51 -16.92 11.09
N PHE A 45 -14.97 -17.10 12.31
CA PHE A 45 -15.16 -16.17 13.41
C PHE A 45 -14.53 -14.81 13.09
N HIS A 46 -13.22 -14.78 12.81
CA HIS A 46 -12.49 -13.55 12.50
C HIS A 46 -13.06 -12.86 11.26
N LYS A 47 -13.43 -13.62 10.22
CA LYS A 47 -14.13 -13.09 9.03
C LYS A 47 -15.36 -12.25 9.39
N ARG A 48 -16.14 -12.68 10.38
CA ARG A 48 -17.38 -12.03 10.77
C ARG A 48 -17.14 -10.90 11.77
N PHE A 49 -16.28 -11.12 12.76
CA PHE A 49 -16.18 -10.23 13.93
C PHE A 49 -14.94 -9.33 13.95
N ASN A 50 -13.89 -9.66 13.19
CA ASN A 50 -12.64 -8.89 13.14
C ASN A 50 -12.69 -7.79 12.06
N LYS A 51 -13.67 -6.88 12.15
CA LYS A 51 -13.83 -5.78 11.19
C LYS A 51 -12.90 -4.61 11.50
N ARG A 52 -12.69 -3.73 10.52
CA ARG A 52 -11.78 -2.57 10.64
C ARG A 52 -12.37 -1.44 11.50
N MET A 53 -13.47 -0.81 11.08
CA MET A 53 -13.95 0.44 11.69
C MET A 53 -15.29 0.33 12.41
N VAL A 54 -16.01 -0.79 12.27
CA VAL A 54 -17.38 -0.90 12.77
C VAL A 54 -17.51 -2.16 13.60
N ALA A 55 -18.05 -2.01 14.81
CA ALA A 55 -18.45 -3.15 15.62
C ALA A 55 -19.42 -4.02 14.79
N PRO A 56 -19.12 -5.31 14.60
CA PRO A 56 -19.91 -6.17 13.73
C PRO A 56 -21.37 -6.19 14.20
N ARG A 57 -22.30 -5.81 13.32
CA ARG A 57 -23.75 -5.98 13.58
C ARG A 57 -24.05 -7.47 13.69
N SER A 58 -24.04 -7.99 14.91
CA SER A 58 -24.31 -9.39 15.19
C SER A 58 -25.82 -9.61 15.26
N LYS A 59 -26.37 -10.40 14.33
CA LYS A 59 -27.71 -10.99 14.49
C LYS A 59 -27.74 -11.80 15.80
N LEU A 60 -28.87 -11.84 16.51
CA LEU A 60 -29.03 -12.56 17.79
C LEU A 60 -28.40 -13.97 17.76
N ARG A 61 -28.63 -14.72 16.67
CA ARG A 61 -28.10 -16.08 16.46
C ARG A 61 -26.56 -16.22 16.49
N HIS A 62 -25.82 -15.13 16.36
CA HIS A 62 -24.35 -15.12 16.37
C HIS A 62 -23.76 -14.65 17.71
N TYR A 63 -24.60 -14.15 18.62
CA TYR A 63 -24.19 -13.70 19.95
C TYR A 63 -23.54 -14.81 20.79
N PRO A 64 -24.06 -16.07 20.82
CA PRO A 64 -23.44 -17.14 21.60
C PRO A 64 -22.01 -17.44 21.16
N ARG A 65 -21.74 -17.42 19.83
CA ARG A 65 -20.39 -17.64 19.29
C ARG A 65 -19.41 -16.54 19.70
N ARG A 66 -19.86 -15.28 19.73
CA ARG A 66 -19.04 -14.15 20.20
C ARG A 66 -18.75 -14.26 21.70
N LEU A 67 -19.76 -14.61 22.50
CA LEU A 67 -19.63 -14.78 23.94
C LEU A 67 -18.67 -15.92 24.28
N LEU A 68 -18.87 -17.10 23.67
CA LEU A 68 -17.98 -18.25 23.84
C LEU A 68 -16.54 -17.90 23.45
N PHE A 69 -16.33 -17.25 22.30
CA PHE A 69 -15.00 -16.81 21.90
C PHE A 69 -14.37 -15.91 22.97
N LYS A 70 -15.08 -14.87 23.45
CA LYS A 70 -14.56 -13.97 24.48
C LYS A 70 -14.38 -14.66 25.84
N LEU A 71 -15.14 -15.72 26.15
CA LEU A 71 -14.97 -16.51 27.37
C LEU A 71 -13.63 -17.28 27.37
N PHE A 72 -13.28 -17.88 26.24
CA PHE A 72 -12.02 -18.63 26.06
C PHE A 72 -10.83 -17.73 25.68
N ASN A 73 -11.09 -16.54 25.12
CA ASN A 73 -10.09 -15.60 24.63
C ASN A 73 -10.27 -14.21 25.26
N LYS A 74 -10.38 -14.16 26.60
CA LYS A 74 -10.69 -12.93 27.37
C LYS A 74 -9.72 -11.79 27.07
N ASN A 75 -8.46 -12.12 26.84
CA ASN A 75 -7.39 -11.15 26.59
C ASN A 75 -7.20 -10.81 25.10
N THR A 76 -7.98 -11.41 24.20
CA THR A 76 -7.88 -11.14 22.77
C THR A 76 -8.72 -9.94 22.37
N LYS A 77 -8.05 -8.95 21.75
CA LYS A 77 -8.66 -7.76 21.16
C LYS A 77 -8.80 -7.95 19.66
N LEU A 78 -9.99 -7.67 19.14
CA LEU A 78 -10.26 -7.64 17.70
C LEU A 78 -9.93 -6.25 17.14
N THR A 79 -9.64 -6.16 15.85
CA THR A 79 -9.24 -4.94 15.17
C THR A 79 -10.20 -3.78 15.43
N TYR A 80 -11.51 -3.97 15.32
CA TYR A 80 -12.47 -2.87 15.56
C TYR A 80 -12.45 -2.33 16.99
N GLU A 81 -11.95 -3.09 17.98
CA GLU A 81 -11.83 -2.62 19.37
C GLU A 81 -10.61 -1.70 19.55
N LEU A 82 -9.63 -1.79 18.64
CA LEU A 82 -8.36 -1.08 18.70
C LEU A 82 -8.18 -0.06 17.56
N PHE A 83 -8.95 -0.14 16.49
CA PHE A 83 -8.67 0.58 15.25
C PHE A 83 -8.54 2.09 15.48
N ASP A 84 -9.48 2.69 16.19
CA ASP A 84 -9.47 4.12 16.49
C ASP A 84 -8.36 4.53 17.48
N ARG A 85 -7.70 3.57 18.13
CA ARG A 85 -6.58 3.81 19.06
C ARG A 85 -5.25 4.03 18.36
N PHE A 86 -5.06 3.43 17.18
CA PHE A 86 -3.84 3.59 16.37
C PHE A 86 -4.09 4.29 15.03
N PHE A 87 -5.34 4.65 14.76
CA PHE A 87 -5.77 5.36 13.57
C PHE A 87 -6.38 6.71 13.97
N ASN A 88 -5.58 7.57 14.60
CA ASN A 88 -5.98 8.91 15.07
C ASN A 88 -4.77 9.87 15.10
N LYS A 89 -5.06 11.18 15.19
CA LYS A 89 -4.06 12.27 15.19
C LYS A 89 -3.07 12.20 16.35
N ASP A 90 -3.48 11.70 17.50
CA ASP A 90 -2.60 11.65 18.67
C ASP A 90 -1.52 10.60 18.45
N PHE A 91 -1.90 9.41 17.96
CA PHE A 91 -0.97 8.33 17.63
C PHE A 91 0.03 8.71 16.53
N GLU A 92 -0.37 9.54 15.57
CA GLU A 92 0.52 10.08 14.52
C GLU A 92 1.67 10.91 15.10
N LYS A 93 1.37 11.75 16.10
CA LYS A 93 2.31 12.71 16.69
C LYS A 93 3.24 12.09 17.73
N GLU A 94 3.02 10.82 18.06
CA GLU A 94 3.85 10.14 19.04
C GLU A 94 5.27 9.91 18.53
N HIS A 95 6.19 9.87 19.49
CA HIS A 95 7.51 9.27 19.30
C HIS A 95 7.52 7.87 19.87
N PHE A 96 8.16 6.97 19.13
CA PHE A 96 8.27 5.55 19.44
C PHE A 96 9.75 5.21 19.66
N ASP A 97 9.98 4.31 20.61
CA ASP A 97 11.30 3.80 20.95
C ASP A 97 11.15 2.30 21.28
N PHE A 98 11.66 1.46 20.37
CA PHE A 98 11.64 0.00 20.45
C PHE A 98 13.08 -0.51 20.32
N PRO A 99 13.87 -0.43 21.41
CA PRO A 99 15.30 -0.75 21.37
C PRO A 99 15.58 -2.20 20.98
N GLU A 100 14.66 -3.13 21.28
CA GLU A 100 14.80 -4.55 20.92
C GLU A 100 14.78 -4.79 19.40
N LEU A 101 14.25 -3.83 18.64
CA LEU A 101 14.16 -3.86 17.18
C LEU A 101 15.10 -2.84 16.50
N ASP A 102 15.87 -2.08 17.28
CA ASP A 102 16.65 -0.93 16.80
C ASP A 102 15.79 0.10 16.03
N LEU A 103 14.55 0.34 16.51
CA LEU A 103 13.60 1.27 15.90
C LEU A 103 13.32 2.45 16.84
N ARG A 104 13.57 3.66 16.36
CA ARG A 104 13.26 4.90 17.09
C ARG A 104 12.87 6.02 16.12
N GLY A 105 11.94 6.87 16.54
CA GLY A 105 11.57 8.07 15.80
C GLY A 105 10.08 8.36 15.82
N ASN A 106 9.62 9.10 14.82
CA ASN A 106 8.18 9.34 14.64
C ASN A 106 7.48 8.10 14.04
N LEU A 107 6.16 8.19 13.86
CA LEU A 107 5.38 7.08 13.30
C LEU A 107 5.89 6.60 11.93
N ARG A 108 6.39 7.49 11.07
CA ARG A 108 6.90 7.15 9.74
C ARG A 108 8.22 6.39 9.82
N ASP A 109 9.14 6.86 10.65
CA ASP A 109 10.46 6.25 10.82
C ASP A 109 10.31 4.79 11.27
N VAL A 110 9.51 4.58 12.31
CA VAL A 110 9.23 3.23 12.82
C VAL A 110 8.40 2.42 11.83
N SER A 111 7.44 3.02 11.12
CA SER A 111 6.70 2.31 10.07
C SER A 111 7.61 1.80 8.95
N ARG A 112 8.60 2.59 8.53
CA ARG A 112 9.58 2.18 7.53
C ARG A 112 10.38 0.96 8.01
N GLY A 113 10.92 1.00 9.23
CA GLY A 113 11.66 -0.13 9.79
C GLY A 113 10.80 -1.39 9.93
N ILE A 114 9.54 -1.26 10.35
CA ILE A 114 8.61 -2.39 10.36
C ILE A 114 8.35 -2.93 8.94
N VAL A 115 8.20 -2.06 7.94
CA VAL A 115 8.04 -2.49 6.54
C VAL A 115 9.27 -3.27 6.07
N GLU A 116 10.49 -2.81 6.36
CA GLU A 116 11.73 -3.50 6.01
C GLU A 116 11.81 -4.91 6.60
N MET A 117 11.27 -5.12 7.81
CA MET A 117 11.23 -6.43 8.45
C MET A 117 10.18 -7.38 7.84
N ILE A 118 9.00 -6.87 7.46
CA ILE A 118 7.86 -7.72 7.11
C ILE A 118 7.58 -7.82 5.60
N TYR A 119 8.01 -6.84 4.80
CA TYR A 119 7.77 -6.81 3.37
C TYR A 119 8.81 -7.65 2.61
N ARG A 120 8.72 -8.96 2.80
CA ARG A 120 9.63 -9.95 2.21
C ARG A 120 8.83 -10.93 1.36
N PHE A 121 9.16 -11.01 0.08
CA PHE A 121 8.51 -11.95 -0.85
C PHE A 121 9.05 -13.37 -0.63
N ASN A 122 8.19 -14.37 -0.78
CA ASN A 122 8.66 -15.74 -0.85
C ASN A 122 9.47 -15.99 -2.14
N GLU A 123 10.35 -16.99 -2.14
CA GLU A 123 11.27 -17.28 -3.25
C GLU A 123 10.61 -17.40 -4.64
N PRO A 124 9.47 -18.10 -4.82
CA PRO A 124 8.79 -18.13 -6.11
C PRO A 124 8.33 -16.74 -6.58
N THR A 125 7.71 -15.97 -5.68
CA THR A 125 7.19 -14.63 -6.00
C THR A 125 8.32 -13.66 -6.28
N LYS A 126 9.40 -13.74 -5.51
CA LYS A 126 10.61 -12.93 -5.71
C LYS A 126 11.21 -13.15 -7.09
N ARG A 127 11.38 -14.42 -7.50
CA ARG A 127 11.89 -14.75 -8.84
C ARG A 127 11.01 -14.22 -9.97
N GLU A 128 9.69 -14.34 -9.83
CA GLU A 128 8.75 -13.80 -10.82
C GLU A 128 8.85 -12.26 -10.90
N ILE A 129 8.94 -11.58 -9.75
CA ILE A 129 9.12 -10.12 -9.68
C ILE A 129 10.46 -9.70 -10.32
N ASP A 130 11.56 -10.33 -9.92
CA ASP A 130 12.89 -9.98 -10.41
C ASP A 130 12.98 -10.20 -11.93
N SER A 131 12.41 -11.29 -12.44
CA SER A 131 12.35 -11.55 -13.89
C SER A 131 11.60 -10.46 -14.65
N ILE A 132 10.47 -9.95 -14.13
CA ILE A 132 9.74 -8.82 -14.74
C ILE A 132 10.58 -7.55 -14.74
N ILE A 133 11.27 -7.26 -13.63
CA ILE A 133 12.10 -6.06 -13.48
C ILE A 133 13.29 -6.11 -14.45
N GLU A 134 13.96 -7.26 -14.55
CA GLU A 134 15.10 -7.47 -15.46
C GLU A 134 14.69 -7.32 -16.92
N GLN A 135 13.55 -7.88 -17.33
CA GLN A 135 13.04 -7.77 -18.70
C GLN A 135 12.74 -6.33 -19.13
N LEU A 136 12.44 -5.44 -18.17
CA LEU A 136 12.18 -4.03 -18.46
C LEU A 136 13.46 -3.27 -18.89
N ASN A 137 14.64 -3.83 -18.63
CA ASN A 137 15.95 -3.25 -18.97
C ASN A 137 16.07 -1.79 -18.52
N LEU A 138 15.67 -1.52 -17.27
CA LEU A 138 15.76 -0.18 -16.69
C LEU A 138 17.22 0.28 -16.58
N PRO A 139 17.51 1.57 -16.81
CA PRO A 139 18.82 2.12 -16.56
C PRO A 139 19.13 2.12 -15.06
N SER A 140 20.41 2.29 -14.72
CA SER A 140 20.85 2.32 -13.31
C SER A 140 20.25 3.50 -12.53
N ARG A 141 19.92 4.58 -13.22
CA ARG A 141 19.31 5.80 -12.67
C ARG A 141 18.00 6.07 -13.40
N TYR A 142 16.91 6.10 -12.66
CA TYR A 142 15.58 6.42 -13.19
C TYR A 142 14.73 7.01 -12.06
N VAL A 143 13.66 7.67 -12.46
CA VAL A 143 12.63 8.24 -11.58
C VAL A 143 11.28 7.60 -11.88
N SER A 144 10.30 7.76 -11.00
CA SER A 144 9.02 7.07 -11.13
C SER A 144 7.83 7.98 -10.88
N ILE A 145 6.74 7.72 -11.59
CA ILE A 145 5.42 8.28 -11.30
C ILE A 145 4.39 7.17 -11.14
N HIS A 146 3.42 7.38 -10.26
CA HIS A 146 2.23 6.55 -10.18
C HIS A 146 0.98 7.38 -10.39
N VAL A 147 0.29 7.08 -11.49
CA VAL A 147 -0.98 7.69 -11.88
C VAL A 147 -2.06 6.62 -11.78
N ARG A 148 -2.96 6.74 -10.81
CA ARG A 148 -4.09 5.83 -10.64
C ARG A 148 -5.30 6.36 -11.41
N ARG A 149 -5.95 5.52 -12.21
CA ARG A 149 -7.18 5.80 -12.98
C ARG A 149 -8.26 4.76 -12.70
N GLY A 150 -9.53 5.03 -12.99
CA GLY A 150 -10.61 4.06 -12.87
C GLY A 150 -11.54 4.33 -11.69
N ASP A 151 -11.87 3.32 -10.87
CA ASP A 151 -12.84 3.44 -9.77
C ASP A 151 -12.56 4.62 -8.82
N LYS A 152 -11.28 4.95 -8.66
CA LYS A 152 -10.81 6.03 -7.78
C LYS A 152 -10.97 7.45 -8.33
N ASP A 153 -11.22 7.62 -9.63
CA ASP A 153 -11.42 8.94 -10.24
C ASP A 153 -12.70 9.64 -9.71
N THR A 154 -13.57 8.90 -9.01
CA THR A 154 -14.77 9.43 -8.36
C THR A 154 -14.57 9.87 -6.91
N GLU A 155 -13.45 9.49 -6.27
CA GLU A 155 -13.24 9.68 -4.83
C GLU A 155 -12.43 10.95 -4.48
N PHE A 156 -11.60 11.46 -5.40
CA PHE A 156 -10.69 12.58 -5.18
C PHE A 156 -10.56 13.46 -6.43
N GLU A 157 -10.09 14.69 -6.25
CA GLU A 157 -9.84 15.61 -7.36
C GLU A 157 -8.87 14.99 -8.37
N PHE A 158 -9.26 15.04 -9.65
CA PHE A 158 -8.50 14.46 -10.73
C PHE A 158 -7.20 15.22 -10.95
N VAL A 159 -6.06 14.54 -10.78
CA VAL A 159 -4.75 15.08 -11.18
C VAL A 159 -4.41 14.51 -12.57
N SER A 160 -4.08 15.40 -13.51
CA SER A 160 -3.66 14.99 -14.85
C SER A 160 -2.29 14.31 -14.81
N ALA A 161 -2.02 13.38 -15.73
CA ALA A 161 -0.71 12.72 -15.80
C ALA A 161 0.43 13.73 -16.02
N SER A 162 0.17 14.76 -16.84
CA SER A 162 1.09 15.85 -17.12
C SER A 162 1.52 16.62 -15.87
N SER A 163 0.63 16.78 -14.88
CA SER A 163 0.97 17.43 -13.61
C SER A 163 2.02 16.65 -12.82
N TYR A 164 1.95 15.30 -12.82
CA TYR A 164 3.00 14.47 -12.19
C TYR A 164 4.34 14.65 -12.91
N MET A 165 4.33 14.67 -14.25
CA MET A 165 5.55 14.87 -15.03
C MET A 165 6.17 16.25 -14.84
N ARG A 166 5.38 17.32 -14.82
CA ARG A 166 5.89 18.67 -14.55
C ARG A 166 6.52 18.74 -13.16
N LYS A 167 5.88 18.14 -12.16
CA LYS A 167 6.46 18.09 -10.81
C LYS A 167 7.77 17.29 -10.76
N LEU A 168 7.87 16.22 -11.55
CA LEU A 168 9.08 15.43 -11.69
C LEU A 168 10.21 16.24 -12.32
N ILE A 169 9.91 17.03 -13.37
CA ILE A 169 10.87 17.90 -14.04
C ILE A 169 11.41 18.99 -13.11
N GLU A 170 10.58 19.52 -12.21
CA GLU A 170 11.03 20.50 -11.19
C GLU A 170 12.05 19.91 -10.20
N LEU A 171 12.04 18.59 -10.00
CA LEU A 171 12.76 17.92 -8.93
C LEU A 171 13.91 17.03 -9.42
N SER A 172 13.97 16.72 -10.71
CA SER A 172 14.97 15.81 -11.27
C SER A 172 15.26 16.10 -12.73
N GLU A 173 16.54 15.96 -13.09
CA GLU A 173 17.03 16.04 -14.48
C GLU A 173 16.98 14.69 -15.21
N VAL A 174 16.66 13.59 -14.49
CA VAL A 174 16.65 12.24 -15.05
C VAL A 174 15.54 12.07 -16.10
N LYS A 175 15.92 11.56 -17.28
CA LYS A 175 15.01 11.40 -18.43
C LYS A 175 14.32 10.03 -18.51
N ASP A 176 14.81 9.07 -17.74
CA ASP A 176 14.26 7.72 -17.69
C ASP A 176 13.19 7.62 -16.60
N VAL A 177 11.94 7.43 -17.02
CA VAL A 177 10.76 7.49 -16.15
C VAL A 177 10.00 6.18 -16.20
N PHE A 178 9.86 5.54 -15.04
CA PHE A 178 8.93 4.43 -14.88
C PHE A 178 7.52 4.94 -14.53
N ILE A 179 6.51 4.40 -15.22
CA ILE A 179 5.11 4.73 -15.01
C ILE A 179 4.39 3.51 -14.42
N LEU A 180 3.94 3.64 -13.17
CA LEU A 180 2.90 2.78 -12.63
C LEU A 180 1.54 3.39 -12.95
N THR A 181 0.75 2.70 -13.76
CA THR A 181 -0.64 3.06 -14.08
C THR A 181 -1.43 1.80 -14.35
N ASP A 182 -2.74 1.87 -14.15
CA ASP A 182 -3.71 0.85 -14.54
C ASP A 182 -4.42 1.18 -15.86
N ASP A 183 -4.11 2.32 -16.48
CA ASP A 183 -4.66 2.76 -17.77
C ASP A 183 -3.54 3.10 -18.76
N HIS A 184 -3.50 2.37 -19.88
CA HIS A 184 -2.48 2.56 -20.92
C HIS A 184 -2.56 3.94 -21.59
N ARG A 185 -3.72 4.60 -21.60
CA ARG A 185 -3.88 5.93 -22.20
C ARG A 185 -2.98 6.97 -21.54
N VAL A 186 -2.67 6.78 -20.25
CA VAL A 186 -1.70 7.62 -19.53
C VAL A 186 -0.33 7.57 -20.19
N VAL A 187 0.10 6.39 -20.64
CA VAL A 187 1.38 6.21 -21.33
C VAL A 187 1.36 6.91 -22.69
N ASP A 188 0.28 6.74 -23.45
CA ASP A 188 0.13 7.37 -24.76
C ASP A 188 0.16 8.90 -24.67
N ASP A 189 -0.57 9.46 -23.70
CA ASP A 189 -0.63 10.90 -23.47
C ASP A 189 0.73 11.47 -23.06
N LEU A 190 1.45 10.79 -22.16
CA LEU A 190 2.77 11.24 -21.70
C LEU A 190 3.83 11.14 -22.79
N ARG A 191 3.82 10.08 -23.60
CA ARG A 191 4.73 9.93 -24.74
C ARG A 191 4.56 11.04 -25.77
N ARG A 192 3.32 11.48 -26.00
CA ARG A 192 3.01 12.57 -26.93
C ARG A 192 3.39 13.95 -26.37
N GLU A 193 3.20 14.20 -25.07
CA GLU A 193 3.48 15.51 -24.47
C GLU A 193 4.97 15.70 -24.09
N PHE A 194 5.69 14.62 -23.78
CA PHE A 194 7.05 14.65 -23.26
C PHE A 194 7.99 13.76 -24.07
N GLU A 195 8.09 14.00 -25.38
CA GLU A 195 8.86 13.20 -26.34
C GLU A 195 10.36 13.08 -26.01
N GLN A 196 10.90 13.98 -25.20
CA GLN A 196 12.29 13.99 -24.74
C GLN A 196 12.60 13.01 -23.59
N PHE A 197 11.61 12.28 -23.09
CA PHE A 197 11.74 11.32 -21.99
C PHE A 197 11.64 9.87 -22.48
N ASN A 198 12.35 8.98 -21.80
CA ASN A 198 12.23 7.55 -22.01
C ASN A 198 11.24 6.97 -21.01
N PHE A 199 10.15 6.39 -21.50
CA PHE A 199 9.08 5.86 -20.65
C PHE A 199 9.10 4.33 -20.58
N TYR A 200 9.15 3.82 -19.35
CA TYR A 200 9.10 2.40 -19.00
C TYR A 200 7.80 2.10 -18.24
N PHE A 201 7.12 1.00 -18.53
CA PHE A 201 5.85 0.65 -17.89
C PHE A 201 5.53 -0.84 -18.07
N LEU A 202 4.66 -1.36 -17.21
CA LEU A 202 4.17 -2.75 -17.27
C LEU A 202 2.70 -2.87 -17.71
N VAL A 203 2.02 -1.73 -17.92
CA VAL A 203 0.61 -1.70 -18.34
C VAL A 203 0.44 -2.17 -19.79
N LYS A 204 -0.50 -3.09 -20.02
CA LYS A 204 -0.78 -3.66 -21.34
C LYS A 204 -1.64 -2.71 -22.19
N PRO A 205 -1.54 -2.77 -23.54
CA PRO A 205 -2.29 -1.89 -24.43
C PRO A 205 -3.81 -1.94 -24.30
N ASN A 206 -4.38 -3.01 -23.72
CA ASN A 206 -5.82 -3.19 -23.52
C ASN A 206 -6.29 -2.82 -22.10
N GLU A 207 -5.42 -2.42 -21.18
CA GLU A 207 -5.80 -2.02 -19.82
C GLU A 207 -6.33 -0.58 -19.78
N ARG A 208 -7.49 -0.38 -19.13
CA ARG A 208 -8.28 0.87 -19.14
C ARG A 208 -8.75 1.27 -17.73
N GLY A 209 -7.86 1.15 -16.75
CA GLY A 209 -8.13 1.41 -15.34
C GLY A 209 -8.47 0.15 -14.55
N TYR A 210 -8.26 0.20 -13.24
CA TYR A 210 -8.59 -0.90 -12.34
C TYR A 210 -10.05 -0.85 -11.90
N VAL A 211 -10.72 -2.00 -12.02
CA VAL A 211 -12.07 -2.24 -11.50
C VAL A 211 -12.02 -3.39 -10.51
N HIS A 212 -12.23 -3.09 -9.23
CA HIS A 212 -12.09 -4.08 -8.16
C HIS A 212 -13.00 -5.30 -8.32
N ALA A 213 -14.24 -5.08 -8.76
CA ALA A 213 -15.24 -6.14 -8.94
C ALA A 213 -14.83 -7.14 -10.02
N GLU A 214 -14.17 -6.68 -11.08
CA GLU A 214 -13.67 -7.54 -12.16
C GLU A 214 -12.48 -8.36 -11.68
N PHE A 215 -11.56 -7.75 -10.93
CA PHE A 215 -10.38 -8.43 -10.41
C PHE A 215 -10.74 -9.64 -9.52
N ILE A 216 -11.77 -9.52 -8.68
CA ILE A 216 -12.22 -10.63 -7.81
C ILE A 216 -12.76 -11.81 -8.61
N ARG A 217 -13.32 -11.58 -9.80
CA ARG A 217 -13.92 -12.62 -10.65
C ARG A 217 -12.91 -13.40 -11.49
N ARG A 218 -11.66 -12.93 -11.54
CA ARG A 218 -10.56 -13.58 -12.29
C ARG A 218 -10.11 -14.89 -11.63
N SER A 219 -9.46 -15.75 -12.42
CA SER A 219 -8.90 -17.00 -11.91
C SER A 219 -7.83 -16.73 -10.83
N PRO A 220 -7.53 -17.69 -9.95
CA PRO A 220 -6.40 -17.58 -9.01
C PRO A 220 -5.07 -17.21 -9.68
N GLU A 221 -4.79 -17.79 -10.85
CA GLU A 221 -3.58 -17.57 -11.63
C GLU A 221 -3.54 -16.15 -12.19
N GLU A 222 -4.64 -15.67 -12.77
CA GLU A 222 -4.77 -14.30 -13.28
C GLU A 222 -4.63 -13.26 -12.17
N ARG A 223 -5.21 -13.54 -10.99
CA ARG A 223 -5.08 -12.68 -9.80
C ARG A 223 -3.64 -12.65 -9.31
N LYS A 224 -2.97 -13.82 -9.23
CA LYS A 224 -1.55 -13.90 -8.87
C LYS A 224 -0.71 -13.08 -9.85
N ALA A 225 -0.87 -13.28 -11.15
CA ALA A 225 -0.13 -12.52 -12.17
C ALA A 225 -0.35 -11.00 -12.05
N GLY A 226 -1.59 -10.57 -11.79
CA GLY A 226 -1.91 -9.17 -11.54
C GLY A 226 -1.22 -8.60 -10.29
N LEU A 227 -1.19 -9.37 -9.19
CA LEU A 227 -0.50 -8.97 -7.96
C LEU A 227 1.02 -8.92 -8.14
N VAL A 228 1.61 -9.92 -8.80
CA VAL A 228 3.04 -9.97 -9.11
C VAL A 228 3.44 -8.76 -9.96
N LYS A 229 2.66 -8.40 -10.99
CA LYS A 229 2.89 -7.19 -11.78
C LYS A 229 2.83 -5.91 -10.94
N LEU A 230 1.85 -5.81 -10.05
CA LEU A 230 1.72 -4.67 -9.14
C LEU A 230 2.94 -4.58 -8.20
N PHE A 231 3.37 -5.69 -7.61
CA PHE A 231 4.52 -5.73 -6.72
C PHE A 231 5.83 -5.45 -7.43
N ALA A 232 6.01 -5.94 -8.65
CA ALA A 232 7.15 -5.55 -9.50
C ALA A 232 7.16 -4.05 -9.75
N SER A 233 6.00 -3.45 -10.05
CA SER A 233 5.89 -2.00 -10.23
C SER A 233 6.25 -1.22 -8.95
N VAL A 234 5.76 -1.67 -7.79
CA VAL A 234 6.07 -1.06 -6.50
C VAL A 234 7.56 -1.17 -6.18
N GLU A 235 8.19 -2.31 -6.45
CA GLU A 235 9.63 -2.50 -6.24
C GLU A 235 10.47 -1.62 -7.17
N ILE A 236 10.07 -1.47 -8.43
CA ILE A 236 10.71 -0.52 -9.36
C ILE A 236 10.63 0.90 -8.78
N MET A 237 9.44 1.35 -8.36
CA MET A 237 9.28 2.68 -7.77
C MET A 237 10.13 2.87 -6.51
N ARG A 238 10.18 1.86 -5.62
CA ARG A 238 10.97 1.91 -4.39
C ARG A 238 12.47 2.04 -4.65
N ARG A 239 12.96 1.51 -5.78
CA ARG A 239 14.37 1.56 -6.20
C ARG A 239 14.73 2.85 -6.95
N SER A 240 13.75 3.54 -7.54
CA SER A 240 13.93 4.80 -8.29
C SER A 240 14.48 5.96 -7.44
N GLU A 241 15.27 6.86 -8.03
CA GLU A 241 15.88 7.99 -7.31
C GLU A 241 14.83 8.88 -6.63
N LEU A 242 13.72 9.11 -7.34
CA LEU A 242 12.57 9.88 -6.89
C LEU A 242 11.28 9.22 -7.39
N ALA A 243 10.30 9.10 -6.51
CA ALA A 243 8.96 8.62 -6.85
C ALA A 243 7.89 9.69 -6.56
N ILE A 244 7.02 9.97 -7.53
CA ILE A 244 5.87 10.87 -7.36
C ILE A 244 4.56 10.09 -7.40
N SER A 245 3.70 10.26 -6.41
CA SER A 245 2.37 9.64 -6.37
C SER A 245 1.39 10.45 -5.51
N THR A 246 0.36 9.81 -4.95
CA THR A 246 -0.59 10.41 -4.02
C THR A 246 -0.85 9.48 -2.85
N PHE A 247 -0.88 10.02 -1.63
CA PHE A 247 -1.20 9.27 -0.42
C PHE A 247 -2.64 8.76 -0.37
N THR A 248 -3.51 9.23 -1.26
CA THR A 248 -4.88 8.74 -1.39
C THR A 248 -4.94 7.34 -1.98
N THR A 249 -3.89 6.88 -2.65
CA THR A 249 -3.79 5.53 -3.26
C THR A 249 -3.02 4.56 -2.36
N ASN A 250 -3.38 3.26 -2.41
CA ASN A 250 -2.66 2.25 -1.62
C ASN A 250 -1.16 2.16 -1.98
N PRO A 251 -0.75 2.13 -3.27
CA PRO A 251 0.67 2.15 -3.62
C PRO A 251 1.37 3.43 -3.16
N GLY A 252 0.76 4.61 -3.37
CA GLY A 252 1.37 5.87 -2.95
C GLY A 252 1.53 5.98 -1.43
N LEU A 253 0.51 5.56 -0.66
CA LEU A 253 0.60 5.48 0.80
C LEU A 253 1.69 4.50 1.27
N PHE A 254 1.79 3.34 0.63
CA PHE A 254 2.82 2.35 0.94
C PHE A 254 4.22 2.88 0.63
N LEU A 255 4.44 3.47 -0.55
CA LEU A 255 5.73 4.05 -0.95
C LEU A 255 6.13 5.21 -0.03
N GLY A 256 5.19 6.08 0.35
CA GLY A 256 5.41 7.11 1.36
C GLY A 256 5.91 6.56 2.69
N MET A 257 5.41 5.39 3.09
CA MET A 257 5.84 4.70 4.30
C MET A 257 7.19 4.00 4.14
N ALA A 258 7.43 3.39 2.98
CA ALA A 258 8.57 2.50 2.73
C ALA A 258 9.83 3.20 2.21
N MET A 259 9.70 4.40 1.63
CA MET A 259 10.81 5.16 1.05
C MET A 259 11.29 6.27 1.98
N PRO A 260 12.58 6.65 1.89
CA PRO A 260 13.10 7.88 2.49
C PRO A 260 12.25 9.12 2.16
N THR A 261 12.20 10.08 3.08
CA THR A 261 11.36 11.29 2.99
C THR A 261 11.69 12.17 1.79
N ASP A 262 12.96 12.22 1.42
CA ASP A 262 13.52 12.96 0.29
C ASP A 262 13.34 12.26 -1.07
N ARG A 263 12.94 10.98 -1.09
CA ARG A 263 12.79 10.17 -2.31
C ARG A 263 11.34 9.91 -2.72
N PHE A 264 10.36 10.40 -1.97
CA PHE A 264 8.94 10.26 -2.31
C PHE A 264 8.20 11.59 -2.15
N VAL A 265 7.48 11.98 -3.20
CA VAL A 265 6.66 13.21 -3.23
C VAL A 265 5.21 12.86 -3.53
N SER A 266 4.30 13.46 -2.78
CA SER A 266 2.86 13.33 -2.98
C SER A 266 2.28 14.58 -3.63
N MET A 267 1.43 14.40 -4.65
CA MET A 267 0.83 15.51 -5.42
C MET A 267 -0.36 16.20 -4.73
N GLN A 268 -1.02 15.54 -3.77
CA GLN A 268 -2.31 16.00 -3.23
C GLN A 268 -2.30 16.26 -1.73
N LYS A 269 -1.47 15.55 -0.99
CA LYS A 269 -1.40 15.64 0.48
C LYS A 269 0.05 15.72 0.91
N ALA A 270 0.37 16.67 1.78
CA ALA A 270 1.70 16.81 2.39
C ALA A 270 2.00 15.65 3.36
N SER A 271 1.01 15.24 4.16
CA SER A 271 1.17 14.11 5.07
C SER A 271 0.59 12.81 4.52
N TRP A 272 1.38 11.77 4.76
CA TRP A 272 1.06 10.37 4.48
C TRP A 272 0.03 9.81 5.47
N TYR A 273 -0.25 10.49 6.58
CA TYR A 273 -1.26 10.06 7.53
C TYR A 273 -2.63 10.72 7.23
N PRO A 274 -3.74 9.98 7.33
CA PRO A 274 -5.01 10.40 6.75
C PRO A 274 -5.70 11.62 7.38
N PHE A 275 -5.26 12.11 8.55
CA PHE A 275 -6.00 13.09 9.36
C PHE A 275 -5.46 14.52 9.31
N GLU A 276 -4.29 14.77 8.72
CA GLU A 276 -3.92 16.14 8.36
C GLU A 276 -4.82 16.59 7.20
N ASN A 277 -5.89 17.29 7.56
CA ASN A 277 -6.89 17.85 6.66
C ASN A 277 -6.63 19.33 6.37
N ASP A 278 -5.45 19.85 6.70
CA ASP A 278 -5.21 21.30 6.61
C ASP A 278 -4.56 21.75 5.29
N ASP A 279 -4.34 20.86 4.31
CA ASP A 279 -3.45 21.19 3.18
C ASP A 279 -3.98 20.93 1.77
N VAL A 280 -5.31 20.82 1.58
CA VAL A 280 -5.90 20.83 0.22
C VAL A 280 -6.07 22.28 -0.28
N SER A 281 -6.31 23.22 0.62
CA SER A 281 -6.55 24.63 0.27
C SER A 281 -5.29 25.49 0.16
N ALA A 282 -4.12 25.05 0.67
CA ALA A 282 -2.90 25.86 0.63
C ALA A 282 -1.93 25.48 -0.52
N GLN A 283 -2.20 24.40 -1.25
CA GLN A 283 -1.31 23.90 -2.32
C GLN A 283 -1.90 23.97 -3.73
N MET A 284 -3.11 24.52 -3.88
CA MET A 284 -3.54 25.08 -5.16
C MET A 284 -2.78 26.38 -5.41
N VAL A 285 -1.61 26.22 -6.02
CA VAL A 285 -0.91 27.32 -6.69
C VAL A 285 -1.91 27.98 -7.64
N LYS A 286 -2.09 29.29 -7.43
CA LYS A 286 -2.69 30.21 -8.41
C LYS A 286 -1.97 30.15 -9.75
#